data_AF-A0A1B9MK12-F1
#
_entry.id   AF-A0A1B9MK12-F1
#
_cell.length_a   1.000
_cell.length_b   1.000
_cell.length_c   1.000
_cell.angle_alpha   90.00
_cell.angle_beta   90.00
_cell.angle_gamma   90.00
#
_symmetry.space_group_name_H-M   'P 1'
#
loop_
_entity.id
_entity.type
_entity.pdbx_description
1 polymer ?
#
loop_
_entity_poly.entity_id
_entity_poly.type
_entity_poly.pdbx_seq_one_letter_code
_entity_poly.pdbx_strand_id
1 'polypeptide(L)'
;MKVSKILICTIISILAAGCAKKNLPTKNSEAISKTEQLSLLKQQTEANDPYVVDAKTQLLQIIGDKNFDNYVIKRGILNCKSDNTPSSCVLSFYLNENYKLKYDMQLKKVVEENQAEHNIELSKIKATENNIKNYCQYSADFVTAIYTKDTTKIKQYFQPQFKMSEQDILSLQTKIAKDNYSYFLIDENPSILQEIKVDYVEKCLSDPKKNIINYFNIFR
;
A
#
# COMPACT_ATOMS: atom_id res chain seq x y z
N MET A 1 22.01 32.15 44.67
CA MET A 1 21.53 32.71 45.96
C MET A 1 21.34 34.22 45.79
N LYS A 2 20.24 34.75 46.34
CA LYS A 2 19.77 36.16 46.38
C LYS A 2 18.71 36.55 45.32
N VAL A 3 17.40 36.47 45.67
CA VAL A 3 16.44 37.54 46.07
C VAL A 3 16.33 38.71 45.07
N SER A 4 15.18 39.30 44.73
CA SER A 4 13.78 39.18 45.17
C SER A 4 12.87 39.97 44.20
N LYS A 5 11.59 39.62 44.23
CA LYS A 5 10.34 40.38 44.00
C LYS A 5 10.46 41.89 43.69
N ILE A 6 9.60 42.37 42.78
CA ILE A 6 8.65 43.47 43.07
C ILE A 6 7.39 43.27 42.20
N LEU A 7 6.26 43.30 42.88
CA LEU A 7 4.90 43.32 42.37
C LEU A 7 4.29 44.60 42.93
N ILE A 8 3.85 45.54 42.07
CA ILE A 8 3.03 46.69 42.48
C ILE A 8 1.94 46.89 41.43
N CYS A 9 0.71 46.57 41.82
CA CYS A 9 -0.51 47.11 41.24
C CYS A 9 -0.73 48.52 41.78
N THR A 10 -1.24 49.46 40.96
CA THR A 10 -2.40 50.31 41.30
C THR A 10 -2.87 51.14 40.10
N ILE A 11 -4.20 51.22 39.98
CA ILE A 11 -5.02 51.91 38.98
C ILE A 11 -5.21 53.37 39.39
N ILE A 12 -5.23 54.33 38.44
CA ILE A 12 -6.07 55.53 38.56
C ILE A 12 -6.69 55.88 37.20
N SER A 13 -8.02 56.00 37.23
CA SER A 13 -8.95 56.38 36.18
C SER A 13 -8.77 57.82 35.71
N ILE A 14 -9.03 58.08 34.43
CA ILE A 14 -9.52 59.39 33.97
C ILE A 14 -10.80 59.15 33.17
N LEU A 15 -11.92 59.52 33.78
CA LEU A 15 -13.17 59.82 33.08
C LEU A 15 -13.02 61.18 32.40
N ALA A 16 -13.34 61.26 31.11
CA ALA A 16 -13.89 62.46 30.51
C ALA A 16 -15.11 62.07 29.68
N ALA A 17 -16.25 62.59 30.12
CA ALA A 17 -17.53 62.44 29.48
C ALA A 17 -17.65 63.34 28.24
N GLY A 18 -18.40 62.88 27.24
CA GLY A 18 -19.26 63.75 26.43
C GLY A 18 -18.83 64.01 24.99
N CYS A 19 -19.35 63.20 24.06
CA CYS A 19 -20.26 63.70 23.02
C CYS A 19 -21.04 62.53 22.42
N ALA A 20 -22.34 62.50 22.73
CA ALA A 20 -23.29 61.57 22.14
C ALA A 20 -23.49 61.89 20.65
N LYS A 21 -23.38 60.86 19.79
CA LYS A 21 -24.01 60.84 18.47
C LYS A 21 -24.76 59.51 18.30
N LYS A 22 -26.09 59.63 18.30
CA LYS A 22 -27.12 58.72 17.77
C LYS A 22 -26.67 57.28 17.49
N ASN A 23 -27.15 56.37 18.34
CA ASN A 23 -27.32 54.96 18.00
C ASN A 23 -28.25 54.86 16.77
N LEU A 24 -27.68 54.67 15.58
CA LEU A 24 -28.37 53.89 14.56
C LEU A 24 -28.38 52.44 15.03
N PRO A 25 -29.48 51.69 14.84
CA PRO A 25 -29.51 50.29 15.18
C PRO A 25 -28.52 49.59 14.27
N THR A 26 -27.36 49.20 14.81
CA THR A 26 -26.47 48.26 14.15
C THR A 26 -27.23 46.95 14.07
N LYS A 27 -27.84 46.73 12.91
CA LYS A 27 -28.40 45.46 12.46
C LYS A 27 -27.43 44.36 12.91
N ASN A 28 -27.93 43.40 13.69
CA ASN A 28 -27.21 42.17 13.99
C ASN A 28 -26.63 41.63 12.68
N SER A 29 -25.30 41.65 12.52
CA SER A 29 -24.68 40.98 11.39
C SER A 29 -24.86 39.49 11.66
N GLU A 30 -25.85 38.88 11.02
CA GLU A 30 -25.96 37.43 10.93
C GLU A 30 -24.60 36.92 10.44
N ALA A 31 -23.99 36.02 11.20
CA ALA A 31 -22.73 35.42 10.81
C ALA A 31 -22.95 34.68 9.48
N ILE A 32 -22.37 35.19 8.39
CA ILE A 32 -22.52 34.63 7.04
C ILE A 32 -22.17 33.14 7.09
N SER A 33 -23.05 32.29 6.56
CA SER A 33 -22.88 30.84 6.59
C SER A 33 -21.66 30.40 5.78
N LYS A 34 -21.03 29.27 6.15
CA LYS A 34 -19.85 28.73 5.43
C LYS A 34 -20.10 28.51 3.93
N THR A 35 -21.33 28.20 3.54
CA THR A 35 -21.75 27.99 2.15
C THR A 35 -21.79 29.30 1.37
N GLU A 36 -22.46 30.33 1.90
CA GLU A 36 -22.49 31.66 1.28
C GLU A 36 -21.07 32.24 1.19
N GLN A 37 -20.29 31.98 2.23
CA GLN A 37 -18.89 32.30 2.29
C GLN A 37 -18.07 31.65 1.16
N LEU A 38 -18.30 30.37 0.85
CA LEU A 38 -17.67 29.68 -0.27
C LEU A 38 -18.11 30.28 -1.61
N SER A 39 -19.41 30.52 -1.80
CA SER A 39 -19.96 31.07 -3.04
C SER A 39 -19.33 32.42 -3.41
N LEU A 40 -19.16 33.30 -2.42
CA LEU A 40 -18.49 34.59 -2.62
C LEU A 40 -17.02 34.42 -3.00
N LEU A 41 -16.29 33.52 -2.34
CA LEU A 41 -14.89 33.24 -2.66
C LEU A 41 -14.74 32.69 -4.08
N LYS A 42 -15.61 31.76 -4.48
CA LYS A 42 -15.64 31.22 -5.83
C LYS A 42 -15.96 32.29 -6.86
N GLN A 43 -16.96 33.13 -6.61
CA GLN A 43 -17.30 34.24 -7.51
C GLN A 43 -16.12 35.21 -7.70
N GLN A 44 -15.35 35.46 -6.64
CA GLN A 44 -14.18 36.35 -6.70
C GLN A 44 -12.98 35.73 -7.43
N THR A 45 -12.81 34.40 -7.33
CA THR A 45 -11.60 33.72 -7.81
C THR A 45 -11.79 32.98 -9.12
N GLU A 46 -12.99 32.46 -9.40
CA GLU A 46 -13.31 31.68 -10.60
C GLU A 46 -13.86 32.53 -11.75
N ALA A 47 -14.35 33.75 -11.49
CA ALA A 47 -14.98 34.57 -12.53
C ALA A 47 -14.03 35.02 -13.65
N ASN A 48 -12.71 35.08 -13.39
CA ASN A 48 -11.71 35.60 -14.33
C ASN A 48 -10.40 34.80 -14.37
N ASP A 49 -10.30 33.67 -13.66
CA ASP A 49 -9.07 32.86 -13.63
C ASP A 49 -9.32 31.46 -14.21
N PRO A 50 -8.97 31.22 -15.49
CA PRO A 50 -9.19 29.93 -16.13
C PRO A 50 -8.38 28.80 -15.49
N TYR A 51 -7.26 29.10 -14.82
CA TYR A 51 -6.46 28.09 -14.13
C TYR A 51 -7.16 27.59 -12.86
N VAL A 52 -7.83 28.48 -12.13
CA VAL A 52 -8.65 28.09 -10.97
C VAL A 52 -9.81 27.18 -11.41
N VAL A 53 -10.46 27.52 -12.53
CA VAL A 53 -11.57 26.71 -13.09
C VAL A 53 -11.08 25.33 -13.56
N ASP A 54 -9.93 25.26 -14.22
CA ASP A 54 -9.34 23.99 -14.65
C ASP A 54 -8.96 23.11 -13.43
N ALA A 55 -8.24 23.66 -12.45
CA ALA A 55 -7.84 22.93 -11.25
C ALA A 55 -9.07 22.42 -10.45
N LYS A 56 -10.12 23.24 -10.36
CA LYS A 56 -11.41 22.84 -9.80
C LYS A 56 -12.01 21.66 -10.56
N THR A 57 -12.05 21.74 -11.89
CA THR A 57 -12.60 20.68 -12.74
C THR A 57 -11.86 19.35 -12.55
N GLN A 58 -10.53 19.39 -12.46
CA GLN A 58 -9.74 18.19 -12.19
C GLN A 58 -10.06 17.58 -10.82
N LEU A 59 -10.17 18.40 -9.78
CA LEU A 59 -10.51 17.93 -8.44
C LEU A 59 -11.96 17.40 -8.40
N LEU A 60 -12.87 18.04 -9.12
CA LEU A 60 -14.28 17.69 -9.26
C LEU A 60 -14.46 16.29 -9.88
N GLN A 61 -13.65 15.95 -10.88
CA GLN A 61 -13.66 14.61 -11.49
C GLN A 61 -13.38 13.48 -10.49
N ILE A 62 -12.62 13.76 -9.42
CA ILE A 62 -12.27 12.77 -8.39
C ILE A 62 -13.35 12.70 -7.29
N ILE A 63 -13.87 13.85 -6.86
CA ILE A 63 -14.79 13.94 -5.70
C ILE A 63 -16.25 13.73 -6.11
N GLY A 64 -16.61 14.17 -7.32
CA GLY A 64 -17.97 14.25 -7.82
C GLY A 64 -18.75 15.48 -7.32
N ASP A 65 -19.63 16.00 -8.17
CA ASP A 65 -20.35 17.27 -7.97
C ASP A 65 -21.14 17.33 -6.65
N LYS A 66 -21.81 16.24 -6.29
CA LYS A 66 -22.70 16.20 -5.11
C LYS A 66 -21.98 16.45 -3.79
N ASN A 67 -20.67 16.20 -3.73
CA ASN A 67 -19.89 16.27 -2.48
C ASN A 67 -18.84 17.39 -2.50
N PHE A 68 -18.66 18.08 -3.62
CA PHE A 68 -17.52 18.97 -3.85
C PHE A 68 -17.45 20.11 -2.83
N ASP A 69 -18.52 20.88 -2.67
CA ASP A 69 -18.53 22.07 -1.81
C ASP A 69 -18.31 21.74 -0.34
N ASN A 70 -18.94 20.67 0.13
CA ASN A 70 -18.73 20.17 1.48
C ASN A 70 -17.29 19.69 1.70
N TYR A 71 -16.72 19.00 0.71
CA TYR A 71 -15.33 18.55 0.77
C TYR A 71 -14.37 19.73 0.89
N VAL A 72 -14.47 20.72 -0.02
CA VAL A 72 -13.50 21.83 -0.06
C VAL A 72 -13.62 22.74 1.16
N ILE A 73 -14.83 22.92 1.70
CA ILE A 73 -15.05 23.62 2.98
C ILE A 73 -14.34 22.88 4.13
N LYS A 74 -14.54 21.55 4.23
CA LYS A 74 -13.91 20.74 5.29
C LYS A 74 -12.38 20.75 5.19
N ARG A 75 -11.84 20.82 3.98
CA ARG A 75 -10.40 20.89 3.72
C ARG A 75 -9.81 22.28 3.88
N GLY A 76 -10.64 23.30 4.13
CA GLY A 76 -10.19 24.61 4.56
C GLY A 76 -10.02 25.63 3.44
N ILE A 77 -10.71 25.48 2.31
CA ILE A 77 -10.66 26.48 1.22
C ILE A 77 -11.02 27.90 1.69
N LEU A 78 -11.84 28.03 2.74
CA LEU A 78 -12.24 29.32 3.30
C LEU A 78 -11.06 30.09 3.94
N ASN A 79 -9.92 29.44 4.20
CA ASN A 79 -8.71 30.10 4.66
C ASN A 79 -8.12 31.05 3.60
N CYS A 80 -8.44 30.83 2.31
CA CYS A 80 -7.98 31.68 1.22
C CYS A 80 -8.67 33.05 1.15
N LYS A 81 -9.72 33.27 1.95
CA LYS A 81 -10.45 34.55 1.98
C LYS A 81 -9.66 35.70 2.56
N SER A 82 -8.83 35.38 3.55
CA SER A 82 -7.94 36.33 4.23
C SER A 82 -6.56 36.39 3.60
N ASP A 83 -6.36 35.72 2.47
CA ASP A 83 -5.09 35.74 1.74
C ASP A 83 -4.95 37.06 0.97
N ASN A 84 -3.72 37.56 0.85
CA ASN A 84 -3.43 38.77 0.06
C ASN A 84 -3.66 38.55 -1.45
N THR A 85 -3.68 37.28 -1.88
CA THR A 85 -3.88 36.81 -3.26
C THR A 85 -4.88 35.64 -3.31
N PRO A 86 -6.18 35.87 -3.08
CA PRO A 86 -7.17 34.81 -2.94
C PRO A 86 -7.22 33.81 -4.12
N SER A 87 -7.08 34.27 -5.37
CA SER A 87 -7.08 33.38 -6.54
C SER A 87 -5.89 32.41 -6.55
N SER A 88 -4.70 32.88 -6.21
CA SER A 88 -3.50 32.05 -6.11
C SER A 88 -3.62 31.01 -4.99
N CYS A 89 -4.19 31.42 -3.85
CA CYS A 89 -4.46 30.50 -2.75
C CYS A 89 -5.48 29.42 -3.13
N VAL A 90 -6.59 29.79 -3.79
CA VAL A 90 -7.62 28.84 -4.23
C VAL A 90 -7.08 27.88 -5.31
N LEU A 91 -6.30 28.39 -6.26
CA LEU A 91 -5.60 27.56 -7.25
C LEU A 91 -4.70 26.53 -6.57
N SER A 92 -3.83 26.99 -5.67
CA SER A 92 -2.91 26.14 -4.92
C SER A 92 -3.64 25.09 -4.08
N PHE A 93 -4.77 25.47 -3.49
CA PHE A 93 -5.65 24.57 -2.75
C PHE A 93 -6.18 23.45 -3.65
N TYR A 94 -6.77 23.78 -4.81
CA TYR A 94 -7.32 22.77 -5.71
C TYR A 94 -6.25 21.82 -6.25
N LEU A 95 -5.08 22.35 -6.65
CA LEU A 95 -3.97 21.54 -7.14
C LEU A 95 -3.44 20.58 -6.06
N ASN A 96 -3.28 21.06 -4.83
CA ASN A 96 -2.79 20.23 -3.72
C ASN A 96 -3.78 19.12 -3.35
N GLU A 97 -5.07 19.43 -3.24
CA GLU A 97 -6.07 18.40 -2.92
C GLU A 97 -6.21 17.37 -4.05
N ASN A 98 -6.11 17.81 -5.31
CA ASN A 98 -6.11 16.93 -6.47
C ASN A 98 -4.89 15.98 -6.45
N TYR A 99 -3.70 16.51 -6.15
CA TYR A 99 -2.48 15.70 -6.05
C TYR A 99 -2.58 14.67 -4.91
N LYS A 100 -3.04 15.09 -3.72
CA LYS A 100 -3.22 14.19 -2.57
C LYS A 100 -4.18 13.04 -2.92
N LEU A 101 -5.35 13.35 -3.49
CA LEU A 101 -6.33 12.31 -3.82
C LEU A 101 -5.83 11.37 -4.93
N LYS A 102 -5.14 11.90 -5.95
CA LYS A 102 -4.51 11.06 -6.99
C LYS A 102 -3.50 10.09 -6.38
N TYR A 103 -2.67 10.57 -5.45
CA TYR A 103 -1.70 9.74 -4.76
C TYR A 103 -2.38 8.69 -3.86
N ASP A 104 -3.41 9.08 -3.09
CA ASP A 104 -4.18 8.15 -2.26
C ASP A 104 -4.87 7.06 -3.10
N MET A 105 -5.40 7.41 -4.28
CA MET A 105 -5.96 6.44 -5.22
C MET A 105 -4.92 5.49 -5.81
N GLN A 106 -3.72 5.99 -6.13
CA GLN A 106 -2.61 5.14 -6.60
C GLN A 106 -2.16 4.16 -5.50
N LEU A 107 -2.02 4.64 -4.25
CA LEU A 107 -1.73 3.79 -3.11
C LEU A 107 -2.83 2.76 -2.89
N LYS A 108 -4.10 3.18 -2.95
CA LYS A 108 -5.24 2.27 -2.84
C LYS A 108 -5.22 1.20 -3.93
N LYS A 109 -4.91 1.57 -5.17
CA LYS A 109 -4.76 0.63 -6.29
C LYS A 109 -3.66 -0.39 -6.02
N VAL A 110 -2.49 0.03 -5.53
CA VAL A 110 -1.39 -0.88 -5.14
C VAL A 110 -1.82 -1.80 -4.00
N VAL A 111 -2.57 -1.29 -3.02
CA VAL A 111 -3.12 -2.09 -1.92
C VAL A 111 -4.14 -3.12 -2.44
N GLU A 112 -5.03 -2.73 -3.35
CA GLU A 112 -6.00 -3.62 -3.99
C GLU A 112 -5.33 -4.68 -4.89
N GLU A 113 -4.27 -4.31 -5.61
CA GLU A 113 -3.45 -5.23 -6.41
C GLU A 113 -2.76 -6.27 -5.50
N ASN A 114 -2.16 -5.85 -4.38
CA ASN A 114 -1.61 -6.76 -3.36
C ASN A 114 -2.70 -7.64 -2.72
N GLN A 115 -3.90 -7.10 -2.52
CA GLN A 115 -5.05 -7.86 -2.02
C GLN A 115 -5.51 -8.92 -3.03
N ALA A 116 -5.41 -8.65 -4.33
CA ALA A 116 -5.71 -9.61 -5.39
C ALA A 116 -4.66 -10.73 -5.48
N GLU A 117 -3.38 -10.41 -5.31
CA GLU A 117 -2.28 -11.38 -5.22
C GLU A 117 -2.45 -12.30 -3.99
N HIS A 118 -2.91 -11.73 -2.88
CA HIS A 118 -3.30 -12.49 -1.69
C HIS A 118 -4.49 -13.43 -1.92
N ASN A 119 -5.46 -13.05 -2.77
CA ASN A 119 -6.58 -13.92 -3.16
C ASN A 119 -6.18 -15.02 -4.15
N ILE A 120 -5.14 -14.80 -4.96
CA ILE A 120 -4.52 -15.83 -5.81
C ILE A 120 -3.84 -16.90 -4.93
N GLU A 121 -3.19 -16.51 -3.83
CA GLU A 121 -2.71 -17.46 -2.80
C GLU A 121 -3.85 -18.21 -2.09
N LEU A 122 -5.07 -17.67 -2.04
CA LEU A 122 -6.25 -18.39 -1.52
C LEU A 122 -6.83 -19.40 -2.54
N SER A 123 -6.40 -19.38 -3.80
CA SER A 123 -6.77 -20.35 -4.87
C SER A 123 -5.83 -21.55 -4.98
N LYS A 124 -4.86 -21.68 -4.05
CA LYS A 124 -3.84 -22.73 -4.06
C LYS A 124 -4.38 -24.13 -4.32
N ILE A 125 -3.52 -24.90 -4.97
CA ILE A 125 -3.81 -26.20 -5.57
C ILE A 125 -4.36 -27.13 -4.49
N LYS A 126 -5.55 -27.71 -4.72
CA LYS A 126 -6.10 -28.73 -3.83
C LYS A 126 -5.23 -29.99 -3.89
N ALA A 127 -4.99 -30.61 -2.74
CA ALA A 127 -4.30 -31.89 -2.63
C ALA A 127 -5.19 -33.04 -3.14
N THR A 128 -5.40 -33.08 -4.46
CA THR A 128 -6.03 -34.21 -5.15
C THR A 128 -4.98 -35.29 -5.40
N GLU A 129 -5.43 -36.53 -5.59
CA GLU A 129 -4.54 -37.66 -5.90
C GLU A 129 -3.65 -37.39 -7.12
N ASN A 130 -4.21 -36.80 -8.17
CA ASN A 130 -3.46 -36.45 -9.37
C ASN A 130 -2.40 -35.36 -9.10
N ASN A 131 -2.75 -34.33 -8.32
CA ASN A 131 -1.78 -33.30 -7.96
C ASN A 131 -0.68 -33.87 -7.08
N ILE A 132 -1.01 -34.71 -6.10
CA ILE A 132 -0.03 -35.42 -5.27
C ILE A 132 0.93 -36.24 -6.14
N LYS A 133 0.40 -37.04 -7.08
CA LYS A 133 1.21 -37.84 -7.99
C LYS A 133 2.17 -36.99 -8.82
N ASN A 134 1.68 -35.89 -9.40
CA ASN A 134 2.50 -34.97 -10.18
C ASN A 134 3.58 -34.32 -9.32
N TYR A 135 3.25 -33.84 -8.12
CA TYR A 135 4.22 -33.21 -7.23
C TYR A 135 5.23 -34.19 -6.64
N CYS A 136 4.88 -35.46 -6.49
CA CYS A 136 5.84 -36.52 -6.18
C CYS A 136 6.81 -36.77 -7.35
N GLN A 137 6.29 -36.81 -8.58
CA GLN A 137 7.10 -36.92 -9.78
C GLN A 137 8.08 -35.74 -9.91
N TYR A 138 7.58 -34.52 -9.75
CA TYR A 138 8.42 -33.31 -9.79
C TYR A 138 9.42 -33.24 -8.64
N SER A 139 9.08 -33.74 -7.46
CA SER A 139 10.02 -33.79 -6.34
C SER A 139 11.17 -34.76 -6.64
N ALA A 140 10.87 -35.91 -7.25
CA ALA A 140 11.89 -36.86 -7.70
C ALA A 140 12.78 -36.28 -8.81
N ASP A 141 12.17 -35.60 -9.80
CA ASP A 141 12.90 -34.91 -10.87
C ASP A 141 13.80 -33.78 -10.32
N PHE A 142 13.35 -33.10 -9.28
CA PHE A 142 14.13 -32.04 -8.64
C PHE A 142 15.31 -32.61 -7.86
N VAL A 143 15.13 -33.66 -7.07
CA VAL A 143 16.23 -34.38 -6.40
C VAL A 143 17.26 -34.87 -7.43
N THR A 144 16.79 -35.41 -8.56
CA THR A 144 17.63 -35.83 -9.69
C THR A 144 18.45 -34.67 -10.26
N ALA A 145 17.84 -33.49 -10.45
CA ALA A 145 18.54 -32.29 -10.91
C ALA A 145 19.63 -31.84 -9.92
N ILE A 146 19.42 -32.05 -8.61
CA ILE A 146 20.44 -31.75 -7.59
C ILE A 146 21.61 -32.74 -7.67
N TYR A 147 21.36 -34.04 -7.79
CA TYR A 147 22.42 -35.04 -7.98
C TYR A 147 23.28 -34.75 -9.23
N THR A 148 22.63 -34.34 -10.32
CA THR A 148 23.31 -34.03 -11.60
C THR A 148 23.85 -32.59 -11.68
N LYS A 149 23.68 -31.80 -10.62
CA LYS A 149 24.12 -30.39 -10.55
C LYS A 149 23.57 -29.52 -11.70
N ASP A 150 22.37 -29.82 -12.18
CA ASP A 150 21.68 -29.03 -13.21
C ASP A 150 21.13 -27.72 -12.61
N THR A 151 22.04 -26.76 -12.40
CA THR A 151 21.72 -25.49 -11.75
C THR A 151 20.68 -24.67 -12.51
N THR A 152 20.63 -24.83 -13.83
CA THR A 152 19.66 -24.14 -14.68
C THR A 152 18.26 -24.65 -14.39
N LYS A 153 18.07 -25.97 -14.43
CA LYS A 153 16.76 -26.58 -14.13
C LYS A 153 16.35 -26.39 -12.68
N ILE A 154 17.30 -26.43 -11.73
CA ILE A 154 17.04 -26.13 -10.32
C ILE A 154 16.49 -24.71 -10.15
N LYS A 155 17.19 -23.69 -10.65
CA LYS A 155 16.84 -22.29 -10.41
C LYS A 155 15.66 -21.81 -11.26
N GLN A 156 15.60 -22.21 -12.53
CA GLN A 156 14.64 -21.67 -13.47
C GLN A 156 13.31 -22.44 -13.51
N TYR A 157 13.34 -23.74 -13.18
CA TYR A 157 12.14 -24.59 -13.26
C TYR A 157 11.63 -24.99 -11.88
N PHE A 158 12.46 -25.65 -11.07
CA PHE A 158 11.98 -26.23 -9.81
C PHE A 158 11.82 -25.22 -8.67
N GLN A 159 12.79 -24.33 -8.47
CA GLN A 159 12.74 -23.31 -7.42
C GLN A 159 11.44 -22.49 -7.42
N PRO A 160 10.98 -21.89 -8.54
CA PRO A 160 9.71 -21.16 -8.56
C PRO A 160 8.51 -22.10 -8.37
N GLN A 161 8.51 -23.28 -8.99
CA GLN A 161 7.40 -24.23 -8.92
C GLN A 161 7.14 -24.77 -7.50
N PHE A 162 8.20 -24.93 -6.72
CA PHE A 162 8.16 -25.35 -5.32
C PHE A 162 8.11 -24.17 -4.34
N LYS A 163 8.02 -22.93 -4.83
CA LYS A 163 8.02 -21.70 -4.01
C LYS A 163 9.15 -21.69 -2.97
N MET A 164 10.35 -22.03 -3.41
CA MET A 164 11.52 -22.14 -2.55
C MET A 164 12.36 -20.87 -2.58
N SER A 165 12.79 -20.41 -1.41
CA SER A 165 13.82 -19.38 -1.29
C SER A 165 15.19 -19.95 -1.67
N GLU A 166 16.17 -19.08 -1.95
CA GLU A 166 17.55 -19.53 -2.18
C GLU A 166 18.12 -20.31 -0.98
N GLN A 167 17.72 -19.95 0.24
CA GLN A 167 18.12 -20.66 1.45
C GLN A 167 17.51 -22.07 1.53
N ASP A 168 16.26 -22.23 1.11
CA ASP A 168 15.61 -23.55 1.03
C ASP A 168 16.33 -24.45 0.02
N ILE A 169 16.72 -23.89 -1.12
CA ILE A 169 17.49 -24.59 -2.16
C ILE A 169 18.84 -25.04 -1.59
N LEU A 170 19.56 -24.13 -0.94
CA LEU A 170 20.87 -24.42 -0.35
C LEU A 170 20.77 -25.50 0.73
N SER A 171 19.73 -25.47 1.56
CA SER A 171 19.46 -26.49 2.58
C SER A 171 19.22 -27.86 1.95
N LEU A 172 18.39 -27.92 0.90
CA LEU A 172 18.10 -29.14 0.17
C LEU A 172 19.35 -29.70 -0.52
N GLN A 173 20.14 -28.85 -1.18
CA GLN A 173 21.42 -29.22 -1.77
C GLN A 173 22.39 -29.77 -0.73
N THR A 174 22.49 -29.12 0.43
CA THR A 174 23.36 -29.56 1.54
C THR A 174 22.93 -30.92 2.10
N LYS A 175 21.61 -31.15 2.21
CA LYS A 175 21.07 -32.45 2.65
C LYS A 175 21.43 -33.55 1.66
N ILE A 176 21.22 -33.31 0.37
CA ILE A 176 21.52 -34.29 -0.69
C ILE A 176 23.03 -34.50 -0.81
N ALA A 177 23.85 -33.45 -0.70
CA ALA A 177 25.31 -33.54 -0.71
C ALA A 177 25.89 -34.43 0.41
N LYS A 178 25.14 -34.71 1.48
CA LYS A 178 25.54 -35.65 2.53
C LYS A 178 25.21 -37.11 2.20
N ASP A 179 24.44 -37.37 1.14
CA ASP A 179 24.10 -38.71 0.67
C ASP A 179 25.23 -39.30 -0.18
N ASN A 180 26.38 -39.53 0.46
CA ASN A 180 27.58 -40.04 -0.19
C ASN A 180 27.34 -41.40 -0.87
N TYR A 181 26.39 -42.18 -0.36
CA TYR A 181 26.08 -43.49 -0.90
C TYR A 181 25.35 -43.39 -2.23
N SER A 182 24.31 -42.55 -2.34
CA SER A 182 23.65 -42.33 -3.63
C SER A 182 24.57 -41.72 -4.66
N TYR A 183 25.44 -40.77 -4.29
CA TYR A 183 26.45 -40.25 -5.22
C TYR A 183 27.39 -41.34 -5.73
N PHE A 184 27.93 -42.17 -4.84
CA PHE A 184 28.78 -43.30 -5.23
C PHE A 184 28.07 -44.23 -6.22
N LEU A 185 26.81 -44.60 -5.94
CA LEU A 185 26.05 -45.48 -6.85
C LEU A 185 25.81 -44.84 -8.23
N ILE A 186 25.52 -43.53 -8.27
CA ILE A 186 25.29 -42.82 -9.53
C ILE A 186 26.59 -42.70 -10.34
N ASP A 187 27.72 -42.45 -9.67
CA ASP A 187 29.02 -42.33 -10.33
C ASP A 187 29.48 -43.68 -10.92
N GLU A 188 29.26 -44.78 -10.20
CA GLU A 188 29.58 -46.13 -10.66
C GLU A 188 28.63 -46.62 -11.78
N ASN A 189 27.35 -46.26 -11.70
CA ASN A 189 26.37 -46.61 -12.71
C ASN A 189 25.31 -45.50 -12.87
N PRO A 190 25.46 -44.59 -13.86
CA PRO A 190 24.52 -43.50 -14.08
C PRO A 190 23.07 -43.93 -14.33
N SER A 191 22.82 -45.18 -14.75
CA SER A 191 21.44 -45.67 -14.94
C SER A 191 20.67 -45.81 -13.62
N ILE A 192 21.38 -45.97 -12.48
CA ILE A 192 20.78 -46.07 -11.14
C ILE A 192 20.00 -44.81 -10.77
N LEU A 193 20.32 -43.67 -11.39
CA LEU A 193 19.58 -42.43 -11.19
C LEU A 193 18.07 -42.58 -11.49
N GLN A 194 17.70 -43.41 -12.46
CA GLN A 194 16.29 -43.70 -12.74
C GLN A 194 15.65 -44.59 -11.68
N GLU A 195 16.39 -45.53 -11.11
CA GLU A 195 15.91 -46.40 -10.02
C GLU A 195 15.70 -45.59 -8.74
N ILE A 196 16.64 -44.71 -8.38
CA ILE A 196 16.51 -43.77 -7.27
C ILE A 196 15.28 -42.88 -7.45
N LYS A 197 15.03 -42.43 -8.68
CA LYS A 197 13.87 -41.61 -9.00
C LYS A 197 12.56 -42.37 -8.80
N VAL A 198 12.47 -43.62 -9.26
CA VAL A 198 11.28 -44.47 -9.07
C VAL A 198 11.03 -44.73 -7.58
N ASP A 199 12.06 -45.13 -6.84
CA ASP A 199 11.99 -45.36 -5.39
C ASP A 199 11.53 -44.10 -4.63
N TYR A 200 12.04 -42.92 -5.03
CA TYR A 200 11.57 -41.65 -4.47
C TYR A 200 10.08 -41.42 -4.72
N VAL A 201 9.59 -41.67 -5.95
CA VAL A 201 8.17 -41.49 -6.28
C VAL A 201 7.30 -42.42 -5.45
N GLU A 202 7.68 -43.69 -5.29
CA GLU A 202 6.94 -44.66 -4.47
C GLU A 202 6.90 -44.25 -3.00
N LYS A 203 8.06 -43.88 -2.43
CA LYS A 203 8.16 -43.31 -1.07
C LYS A 203 7.31 -42.06 -0.94
N CYS A 204 7.30 -41.22 -1.96
CA CYS A 204 6.50 -40.00 -1.94
C CYS A 204 5.00 -40.27 -1.98
N LEU A 205 4.54 -41.18 -2.81
CA LEU A 205 3.13 -41.55 -2.88
C LEU A 205 2.64 -42.18 -1.56
N SER A 206 3.51 -42.92 -0.84
CA SER A 206 3.16 -43.48 0.47
C SER A 206 3.10 -42.45 1.60
N ASP A 207 3.91 -41.39 1.55
CA ASP A 207 3.85 -40.27 2.50
C ASP A 207 4.11 -38.91 1.80
N PRO A 208 3.09 -38.36 1.11
CA PRO A 208 3.27 -37.14 0.30
C PRO A 208 3.63 -35.92 1.11
N LYS A 209 3.15 -35.84 2.36
CA LYS A 209 3.40 -34.69 3.23
C LYS A 209 4.87 -34.55 3.60
N LYS A 210 5.59 -35.68 3.72
CA LYS A 210 7.03 -35.67 4.07
C LYS A 210 7.94 -35.58 2.85
N ASN A 211 7.47 -36.05 1.70
CA ASN A 211 8.34 -36.30 0.55
C ASN A 211 8.04 -35.40 -0.65
N ILE A 212 6.90 -34.71 -0.72
CA ILE A 212 6.75 -33.60 -1.66
C ILE A 212 7.59 -32.43 -1.13
N ILE A 213 8.54 -31.98 -1.94
CA ILE A 213 9.35 -30.80 -1.61
C ILE A 213 8.41 -29.64 -1.37
N ASN A 214 8.55 -28.97 -0.22
CA ASN A 214 7.74 -27.83 0.17
C ASN A 214 6.20 -28.03 0.08
N TYR A 215 5.71 -29.23 0.42
CA TYR A 215 4.29 -29.62 0.38
C TYR A 215 3.36 -28.54 0.95
N PHE A 216 3.71 -27.98 2.10
CA PHE A 216 2.89 -26.97 2.75
C PHE A 216 2.75 -25.71 1.87
N ASN A 217 3.83 -25.15 1.31
CA ASN A 217 3.71 -23.92 0.51
C ASN A 217 2.95 -24.15 -0.82
N ILE A 218 2.88 -25.40 -1.30
CA ILE A 218 2.14 -25.76 -2.51
C ILE A 218 0.63 -25.89 -2.23
N PHE A 219 0.27 -26.66 -1.21
CA PHE A 219 -1.12 -27.12 -0.99
C PHE A 219 -1.86 -26.35 0.11
N ARG A 220 -1.20 -25.41 0.80
CA ARG A 220 -1.77 -24.59 1.87
C ARG A 220 -1.80 -23.12 1.47
#